data_AF-A0A933TI18-F1
#
_entry.id   AF-A0A933TI18-F1
#
_cell.length_a   1.000
_cell.length_b   1.000
_cell.length_c   1.000
_cell.angle_alpha   90.00
_cell.angle_beta   90.00
_cell.angle_gamma   90.00
#
_symmetry.space_group_name_H-M   'P 1'
#
loop_
_entity.id
_entity.type
_entity.pdbx_description
1 polymer ?
#
loop_
_entity_poly.entity_id
_entity_poly.type
_entity_poly.pdbx_seq_one_letter_code
_entity_poly.pdbx_strand_id
1 'polypeptide(L)'
;MTAATYSLTFTGRILQRGFWLYVWEVTLAGSSTLHYVGRTGDSSSRFAQSPFTRMGQHLGFAENSSMLRRHLTARGVTPEACTYRLVAHGPVLEEAADLAGHRERRDVVSALEKALAEAMAAAGYTVMNTVKCRQRLDEELFAQVRAAFAAEFPALRVDC
;
A
#
# COMPACT_ATOMS: atom_id res chain seq x y z
N MET A 1 23.31 -20.89 8.42
CA MET A 1 23.04 -19.72 7.57
C MET A 1 24.37 -19.19 7.09
N THR A 2 24.55 -19.00 5.79
CA THR A 2 25.72 -18.33 5.22
C THR A 2 25.38 -16.85 5.05
N ALA A 3 26.29 -15.96 5.45
CA ALA A 3 26.14 -14.55 5.15
C ALA A 3 26.09 -14.33 3.63
N ALA A 4 25.23 -13.41 3.19
CA ALA A 4 25.07 -13.02 1.80
C ALA A 4 24.80 -11.51 1.71
N THR A 5 25.19 -10.91 0.59
CA THR A 5 24.93 -9.49 0.31
C THR A 5 23.66 -9.35 -0.51
N TYR A 6 22.77 -8.46 -0.09
CA TYR A 6 21.53 -8.14 -0.79
C TYR A 6 21.49 -6.65 -1.10
N SER A 7 20.93 -6.27 -2.25
CA SER A 7 20.80 -4.87 -2.67
C SER A 7 19.33 -4.50 -2.87
N LEU A 8 19.03 -3.22 -2.64
CA LEU A 8 17.73 -2.61 -2.88
C LEU A 8 17.95 -1.23 -3.51
N THR A 9 17.27 -0.96 -4.63
CA THR A 9 17.37 0.31 -5.36
C THR A 9 15.99 0.96 -5.46
N PHE A 10 15.92 2.27 -5.21
CA PHE A 10 14.70 3.05 -5.33
C PHE A 10 15.02 4.51 -5.70
N THR A 11 14.07 5.20 -6.30
CA THR A 11 14.18 6.64 -6.61
C THR A 11 13.83 7.48 -5.38
N GLY A 12 14.57 8.56 -5.12
CA GLY A 12 14.40 9.41 -3.93
C GLY A 12 13.01 10.02 -3.74
N ARG A 13 12.16 10.06 -4.77
CA ARG A 13 10.77 10.55 -4.66
C ARG A 13 9.95 9.78 -3.63
N ILE A 14 10.26 8.49 -3.42
CA ILE A 14 9.60 7.65 -2.41
C ILE A 14 9.89 8.08 -0.96
N LEU A 15 10.83 9.00 -0.75
CA LEU A 15 11.12 9.59 0.55
C LEU A 15 10.20 10.77 0.88
N GLN A 16 9.50 11.32 -0.12
CA GLN A 16 8.63 12.48 0.07
C GLN A 16 7.41 12.11 0.93
N ARG A 17 7.14 12.96 1.91
CA ARG A 17 5.97 12.88 2.80
C ARG A 17 4.70 13.35 2.08
N GLY A 18 3.56 12.90 2.58
CA GLY A 18 2.26 13.16 1.97
C GLY A 18 1.38 11.93 2.02
N PHE A 19 0.24 11.98 1.33
CA PHE A 19 -0.70 10.88 1.26
C PHE A 19 -0.48 10.08 -0.02
N TRP A 20 -0.03 8.85 0.15
CA TRP A 20 0.32 7.91 -0.92
C TRP A 20 -0.59 6.70 -0.82
N LEU A 21 -0.80 6.06 -1.97
CA LEU A 21 -1.32 4.70 -2.05
C LEU A 21 -0.20 3.78 -2.48
N TYR A 22 -0.19 2.56 -1.96
CA TYR A 22 0.77 1.56 -2.38
C TYR A 22 0.20 0.16 -2.34
N VAL A 23 0.76 -0.70 -3.18
CA VAL A 23 0.48 -2.13 -3.23
C VAL A 23 1.78 -2.87 -3.01
N TRP A 24 1.81 -3.72 -2.00
CA TRP A 24 2.81 -4.76 -1.85
C TRP A 24 2.37 -5.97 -2.66
N GLU A 25 3.20 -6.35 -3.62
CA GLU A 25 3.12 -7.64 -4.29
C GLU A 25 4.11 -8.59 -3.62
N VAL A 26 3.61 -9.72 -3.13
CA VAL A 26 4.39 -10.72 -2.39
C VAL A 26 4.34 -12.03 -3.16
N THR A 27 5.45 -12.43 -3.74
CA THR A 27 5.60 -13.71 -4.44
C THR A 27 6.06 -14.77 -3.45
N LEU A 28 5.25 -15.83 -3.30
CA LEU A 28 5.58 -16.96 -2.44
C LEU A 28 6.53 -17.93 -3.18
N ALA A 29 7.23 -18.79 -2.44
CA ALA A 29 8.14 -19.80 -3.00
C ALA A 29 7.49 -20.76 -4.02
N GLY A 30 6.16 -20.87 -4.03
CA GLY A 30 5.36 -21.67 -4.97
C GLY A 30 4.76 -20.89 -6.15
N SER A 31 5.23 -19.68 -6.44
CA SER A 31 4.76 -18.80 -7.54
C SER A 31 3.35 -18.20 -7.40
N SER A 32 2.63 -18.46 -6.30
CA SER A 32 1.42 -17.71 -5.99
C SER A 32 1.75 -16.31 -5.50
N THR A 33 0.97 -15.31 -5.92
CA THR A 33 1.17 -13.92 -5.53
C THR A 33 0.05 -13.43 -4.61
N LEU A 34 0.45 -12.79 -3.51
CA LEU A 34 -0.44 -12.11 -2.57
C LEU A 34 -0.25 -10.60 -2.67
N HIS A 35 -1.33 -9.85 -2.50
CA HIS A 35 -1.31 -8.40 -2.59
C HIS A 35 -1.74 -7.79 -1.26
N TYR A 36 -1.07 -6.73 -0.83
CA TYR A 36 -1.52 -5.90 0.29
C TYR A 36 -1.63 -4.46 -0.19
N VAL A 37 -2.81 -3.88 -0.05
CA VAL A 37 -3.07 -2.49 -0.39
C VAL A 37 -2.96 -1.65 0.87
N GLY A 38 -2.19 -0.57 0.80
CA GLY A 38 -2.00 0.32 1.92
C GLY A 38 -1.93 1.78 1.49
N ARG A 39 -1.94 2.64 2.49
CA ARG A 39 -1.71 4.07 2.32
C ARG A 39 -0.76 4.65 3.36
N THR A 40 -0.36 5.90 3.15
CA THR A 40 0.23 6.76 4.18
C THR A 40 -0.83 7.73 4.74
N GLY A 41 -0.49 8.42 5.83
CA GLY A 41 -1.42 9.30 6.54
C GLY A 41 -2.19 8.58 7.64
N ASP A 42 -1.48 7.98 8.59
CA ASP A 42 -2.08 7.20 9.67
C ASP A 42 -2.99 8.05 10.57
N SER A 43 -3.99 7.41 11.19
CA SER A 43 -4.94 8.06 12.09
C SER A 43 -4.30 8.50 13.42
N SER A 44 -3.19 7.89 13.80
CA SER A 44 -2.46 8.13 15.05
C SER A 44 -1.35 9.19 14.95
N SER A 45 -1.13 9.75 13.76
CA SER A 45 -0.08 10.73 13.49
C SER A 45 -0.69 12.02 12.93
N ARG A 46 -0.12 13.17 13.29
CA ARG A 46 -0.41 14.47 12.65
C ARG A 46 0.20 14.58 11.25
N PHE A 47 1.10 13.66 10.93
CA PHE A 47 2.01 13.74 9.82
C PHE A 47 1.87 12.53 8.90
N ALA A 48 1.79 12.79 7.60
CA ALA A 48 1.68 11.74 6.60
C ALA A 48 3.08 11.28 6.19
N GLN A 49 3.44 10.05 6.59
CA GLN A 49 4.75 9.46 6.30
C GLN A 49 4.97 9.22 4.81
N SER A 50 6.19 8.86 4.42
CA SER A 50 6.52 8.42 3.07
C SER A 50 6.36 6.90 2.91
N PRO A 51 6.21 6.38 1.68
CA PRO A 51 6.16 4.93 1.47
C PRO A 51 7.43 4.21 1.94
N PHE A 52 8.60 4.85 1.86
CA PHE A 52 9.86 4.26 2.35
C PHE A 52 9.84 4.00 3.86
N THR A 53 9.33 4.95 4.66
CA THR A 53 9.20 4.74 6.11
C THR A 53 8.22 3.61 6.42
N ARG A 54 7.09 3.55 5.69
CA ARG A 54 6.09 2.48 5.85
C ARG A 54 6.63 1.11 5.42
N MET A 55 7.49 1.06 4.41
CA MET A 55 8.13 -0.17 3.96
C MET A 55 8.88 -0.88 5.08
N GLY A 56 9.77 -0.17 5.78
CA GLY A 56 10.53 -0.76 6.89
C GLY A 56 9.63 -1.20 8.05
N GLN A 57 8.57 -0.43 8.32
CA GLN A 57 7.64 -0.74 9.42
C GLN A 57 6.81 -1.99 9.18
N HIS A 58 6.29 -2.18 7.96
CA HIS A 58 5.34 -3.25 7.62
C HIS A 58 5.92 -4.66 7.70
N LEU A 59 7.22 -4.80 7.40
CA LEU A 59 7.94 -6.08 7.45
C LEU A 59 8.80 -6.25 8.70
N GLY A 60 8.91 -5.20 9.52
CA GLY A 60 9.61 -5.23 10.80
C GLY A 60 8.92 -6.14 11.83
N PHE A 61 9.47 -6.17 13.04
CA PHE A 61 8.99 -7.01 14.15
C PHE A 61 8.17 -6.24 15.19
N ALA A 62 7.98 -4.93 14.99
CA ALA A 62 7.17 -4.12 15.90
C ALA A 62 5.69 -4.52 15.80
N GLU A 63 5.12 -4.97 16.91
CA GLU A 63 3.77 -5.55 17.01
C GLU A 63 2.67 -4.65 16.41
N ASN A 64 2.82 -3.33 16.58
CA ASN A 64 1.82 -2.33 16.21
C ASN A 64 1.99 -1.76 14.80
N SER A 65 3.10 -2.03 14.11
CA SER A 65 3.37 -1.45 12.78
C SER A 65 3.67 -2.47 11.68
N SER A 66 3.77 -3.75 12.03
CA SER A 66 4.15 -4.86 11.14
C SER A 66 2.95 -5.53 10.43
N MET A 67 2.05 -4.73 9.87
CA MET A 67 0.77 -5.26 9.34
C MET A 67 0.95 -6.27 8.20
N LEU A 68 1.88 -6.03 7.28
CA LEU A 68 2.16 -6.98 6.20
C LEU A 68 2.70 -8.31 6.76
N ARG A 69 3.69 -8.26 7.66
CA ARG A 69 4.21 -9.46 8.35
C ARG A 69 3.08 -10.23 9.03
N ARG A 70 2.20 -9.55 9.77
CA ARG A 70 1.06 -10.18 10.47
C ARG A 70 0.09 -10.86 9.49
N HIS A 71 -0.19 -10.24 8.35
CA HIS A 71 -1.06 -10.85 7.34
C HIS A 71 -0.45 -12.09 6.68
N LEU A 72 0.87 -12.12 6.52
CA LEU A 72 1.61 -13.27 5.99
C LEU A 72 1.65 -14.41 7.02
N THR A 73 2.04 -14.12 8.25
CA THR A 73 2.14 -15.14 9.30
C THR A 73 0.78 -15.75 9.65
N ALA A 74 -0.29 -14.94 9.65
CA ALA A 74 -1.66 -15.44 9.83
C ALA A 74 -2.11 -16.42 8.73
N ARG A 75 -1.45 -16.41 7.56
CA ARG A 75 -1.67 -17.35 6.45
C ARG A 75 -0.66 -18.50 6.42
N GLY A 76 0.16 -18.64 7.47
CA GLY A 76 1.23 -19.65 7.52
C GLY A 76 2.39 -19.37 6.56
N VAL A 77 2.50 -18.14 6.05
CA VAL A 77 3.58 -17.74 5.14
C VAL A 77 4.75 -17.19 5.96
N THR A 78 5.95 -17.73 5.71
CA THR A 78 7.21 -17.21 6.26
C THR A 78 7.66 -15.98 5.45
N PRO A 79 7.67 -14.77 6.04
CA PRO A 79 8.03 -13.55 5.31
C PRO A 79 9.43 -13.59 4.67
N GLU A 80 10.40 -14.19 5.36
CA GLU A 80 11.79 -14.29 4.93
C GLU A 80 11.98 -15.21 3.71
N ALA A 81 10.98 -16.03 3.35
CA ALA A 81 10.99 -16.91 2.20
C ALA A 81 10.31 -16.31 0.95
N CYS A 82 9.84 -15.06 1.03
CA CYS A 82 9.08 -14.41 -0.04
C CYS A 82 9.93 -13.36 -0.79
N THR A 83 9.51 -13.06 -2.02
CA THR A 83 10.00 -11.91 -2.79
C THR A 83 8.97 -10.79 -2.73
N TYR A 84 9.43 -9.55 -2.68
CA TYR A 84 8.56 -8.38 -2.51
C TYR A 84 8.78 -7.35 -3.62
N ARG A 85 7.69 -6.78 -4.10
CA ARG A 85 7.69 -5.58 -4.94
C ARG A 85 6.73 -4.55 -4.35
N LEU A 86 7.20 -3.32 -4.19
CA LEU A 86 6.37 -2.20 -3.72
C LEU A 86 6.04 -1.29 -4.89
N VAL A 87 4.76 -1.17 -5.22
CA VAL A 87 4.26 -0.19 -6.18
C VAL A 87 3.61 0.94 -5.40
N ALA A 88 4.20 2.13 -5.42
CA ALA A 88 3.66 3.30 -4.74
C ALA A 88 3.28 4.40 -5.73
N HIS A 89 2.11 5.00 -5.54
CA HIS A 89 1.60 6.11 -6.33
C HIS A 89 1.33 7.31 -5.43
N GLY A 90 1.89 8.46 -5.80
CA GLY A 90 1.66 9.71 -5.10
C GLY A 90 2.84 10.70 -5.09
N PRO A 91 2.83 11.65 -4.13
CA PRO A 91 1.72 11.86 -3.20
C PRO A 91 0.45 12.26 -3.95
N VAL A 92 -0.68 11.59 -3.66
CA VAL A 92 -2.00 11.92 -4.23
C VAL A 92 -2.51 13.23 -3.62
N LEU A 93 -2.22 13.45 -2.34
CA LEU A 93 -2.43 14.71 -1.64
C LEU A 93 -1.16 15.06 -0.88
N GLU A 94 -0.81 16.34 -0.86
CA GLU A 94 0.33 16.83 -0.08
C GLU A 94 0.13 16.66 1.43
N GLU A 95 1.22 16.73 2.19
CA GLU A 95 1.14 16.75 3.65
C GLU A 95 0.36 17.98 4.14
N ALA A 96 -0.49 17.79 5.15
CA ALA A 96 -1.28 18.87 5.72
C ALA A 96 -0.45 19.70 6.71
N ALA A 97 -0.72 21.01 6.76
CA ALA A 97 -0.08 21.90 7.73
C ALA A 97 -0.57 21.67 9.17
N ASP A 98 -1.80 21.17 9.32
CA ASP A 98 -2.42 20.93 10.62
C ASP A 98 -3.17 19.60 10.70
N LEU A 99 -3.65 19.29 11.91
CA LEU A 99 -4.32 18.03 12.18
C LEU A 99 -5.73 17.94 11.55
N ALA A 100 -6.40 19.07 11.36
CA ALA A 100 -7.74 19.10 10.76
C ALA A 100 -7.63 18.75 9.26
N GLY A 101 -6.77 19.45 8.54
CA GLY A 101 -6.46 19.15 7.14
C GLY A 101 -5.86 17.74 6.98
N HIS A 102 -5.07 17.25 7.94
CA HIS A 102 -4.59 15.86 7.92
C HIS A 102 -5.75 14.87 7.97
N ARG A 103 -6.74 15.07 8.84
CA ARG A 103 -7.91 14.18 8.97
C ARG A 103 -8.75 14.19 7.69
N GLU A 104 -9.01 15.36 7.12
CA GLU A 104 -9.76 15.50 5.87
C GLU A 104 -9.08 14.75 4.72
N ARG A 105 -7.78 15.01 4.49
CA ARG A 105 -7.00 14.34 3.44
C ARG A 105 -6.87 12.84 3.70
N ARG A 106 -6.72 12.44 4.97
CA ARG A 106 -6.71 11.04 5.39
C ARG A 106 -8.02 10.33 5.03
N ASP A 107 -9.16 10.99 5.22
CA ASP A 107 -10.47 10.41 4.94
C ASP A 107 -10.67 10.17 3.43
N VAL A 108 -10.22 11.12 2.59
CA VAL A 108 -10.17 10.94 1.13
C VAL A 108 -9.32 9.73 0.76
N VAL A 109 -8.07 9.66 1.22
CA VAL A 109 -7.16 8.57 0.84
C VAL A 109 -7.59 7.22 1.44
N SER A 110 -8.30 7.22 2.58
CA SER A 110 -8.92 6.00 3.12
C SER A 110 -10.02 5.45 2.21
N ALA A 111 -10.81 6.33 1.58
CA ALA A 111 -11.82 5.90 0.60
C ALA A 111 -11.14 5.33 -0.65
N LEU A 112 -10.08 5.98 -1.15
CA LEU A 112 -9.30 5.51 -2.29
C LEU A 112 -8.62 4.15 -2.02
N GLU A 113 -8.03 3.97 -0.83
CA GLU A 113 -7.41 2.71 -0.40
C GLU A 113 -8.42 1.55 -0.43
N LYS A 114 -9.62 1.77 0.11
CA LYS A 114 -10.71 0.79 0.07
C LYS A 114 -11.10 0.46 -1.37
N ALA A 115 -11.36 1.48 -2.18
CA ALA A 115 -11.77 1.30 -3.57
C ALA A 115 -10.70 0.56 -4.39
N LEU A 116 -9.42 0.85 -4.16
CA LEU A 116 -8.31 0.15 -4.83
C LEU A 116 -8.24 -1.32 -4.41
N ALA A 117 -8.35 -1.62 -3.11
CA ALA A 117 -8.37 -3.00 -2.61
C ALA A 117 -9.54 -3.80 -3.19
N GLU A 118 -10.74 -3.19 -3.25
CA GLU A 118 -11.94 -3.81 -3.83
C GLU A 118 -11.80 -4.02 -5.34
N ALA A 119 -11.27 -3.03 -6.07
CA ALA A 119 -11.04 -3.15 -7.52
C ALA A 119 -10.00 -4.22 -7.85
N MET A 120 -8.92 -4.32 -7.07
CA MET A 120 -7.92 -5.38 -7.23
C MET A 120 -8.54 -6.77 -6.98
N ALA A 121 -9.31 -6.92 -5.91
CA ALA A 121 -9.98 -8.19 -5.63
C ALA A 121 -10.98 -8.56 -6.73
N ALA A 122 -11.78 -7.60 -7.22
CA ALA A 122 -12.74 -7.80 -8.30
C ALA A 122 -12.06 -8.16 -9.64
N ALA A 123 -10.84 -7.64 -9.88
CA ALA A 123 -10.01 -7.96 -11.03
C ALA A 123 -9.28 -9.33 -10.92
N GLY A 124 -9.48 -10.07 -9.82
CA GLY A 124 -8.92 -11.41 -9.62
C GLY A 124 -7.58 -11.46 -8.89
N TYR A 125 -7.08 -10.34 -8.37
CA TYR A 125 -5.88 -10.35 -7.54
C TYR A 125 -6.19 -10.85 -6.12
N THR A 126 -5.32 -11.70 -5.57
CA THR A 126 -5.46 -12.18 -4.18
C THR A 126 -5.04 -11.09 -3.18
N VAL A 127 -5.99 -10.25 -2.75
CA VAL A 127 -5.76 -9.18 -1.77
C VAL A 127 -5.89 -9.70 -0.33
N MET A 128 -4.88 -9.45 0.49
CA MET A 128 -4.75 -10.01 1.83
C MET A 128 -5.48 -9.24 2.93
N ASN A 129 -5.60 -7.93 2.77
CA ASN A 129 -6.18 -7.05 3.77
C ASN A 129 -7.59 -6.61 3.37
N THR A 130 -8.45 -6.45 4.37
CA THR A 130 -9.79 -5.87 4.21
C THR A 130 -9.75 -4.45 4.73
N VAL A 131 -9.98 -3.47 3.86
CA VAL A 131 -9.96 -2.05 4.21
C VAL A 131 -11.37 -1.62 4.60
N LYS A 132 -11.57 -1.27 5.87
CA LYS A 132 -12.86 -0.78 6.37
C LYS A 132 -12.87 0.75 6.33
N CYS A 133 -13.62 1.32 5.40
CA CYS A 133 -13.81 2.76 5.27
C CYS A 133 -15.30 3.06 5.00
N ARG A 134 -15.81 4.13 5.63
CA ARG A 134 -17.19 4.64 5.46
C ARG A 134 -17.25 5.98 4.74
N GLN A 135 -16.10 6.52 4.35
CA GLN A 135 -16.01 7.81 3.69
C GLN A 135 -16.49 7.70 2.24
N ARG A 136 -17.06 8.79 1.73
CA ARG A 136 -17.48 8.87 0.33
C ARG A 136 -16.25 8.82 -0.57
N LEU A 137 -16.33 8.01 -1.63
CA LEU A 137 -15.31 7.94 -2.65
C LEU A 137 -15.39 9.16 -3.57
N ASP A 138 -14.25 9.78 -3.84
CA ASP A 138 -14.06 10.67 -4.98
C ASP A 138 -13.81 9.80 -6.21
N GLU A 139 -14.83 9.65 -7.07
CA GLU A 139 -14.79 8.75 -8.22
C GLU A 139 -13.82 9.22 -9.30
N GLU A 140 -13.69 10.54 -9.49
CA GLU A 140 -12.79 11.12 -10.49
C GLU A 140 -11.34 10.89 -10.08
N LEU A 141 -11.01 11.20 -8.82
CA LEU A 141 -9.68 10.95 -8.28
C LEU A 141 -9.36 9.44 -8.26
N PHE A 142 -10.36 8.61 -7.94
CA PHE A 142 -10.18 7.16 -7.98
C PHE A 142 -9.92 6.63 -9.39
N ALA A 143 -10.58 7.17 -10.42
CA ALA A 143 -10.33 6.78 -11.80
C ALA A 143 -8.87 7.05 -12.20
N GLN A 144 -8.31 8.21 -11.81
CA GLN A 144 -6.91 8.55 -12.04
C GLN A 144 -5.95 7.59 -11.34
N VAL A 145 -6.20 7.32 -10.04
CA VAL A 145 -5.42 6.37 -9.24
C VAL A 145 -5.47 4.97 -9.85
N ARG A 146 -6.67 4.49 -10.21
CA ARG A 146 -6.86 3.17 -10.81
C ARG A 146 -6.11 3.05 -12.13
N ALA A 147 -6.18 4.06 -12.99
CA ALA A 147 -5.43 4.10 -14.24
C ALA A 147 -3.92 4.03 -14.03
N ALA A 148 -3.39 4.75 -13.03
CA ALA A 148 -1.97 4.68 -12.68
C ALA A 148 -1.54 3.29 -12.22
N PHE A 149 -2.33 2.63 -11.36
CA PHE A 149 -2.05 1.26 -10.93
C PHE A 149 -2.25 0.24 -12.06
N ALA A 150 -3.12 0.49 -13.03
CA ALA A 150 -3.36 -0.39 -14.18
C ALA A 150 -2.16 -0.50 -15.14
N ALA A 151 -1.17 0.39 -15.03
CA ALA A 151 0.12 0.24 -15.71
C ALA A 151 0.93 -0.94 -15.15
N GLU A 152 0.84 -1.16 -13.83
CA GLU A 152 1.58 -2.19 -13.09
C GLU A 152 0.74 -3.46 -12.83
N PHE A 153 -0.60 -3.30 -12.84
CA PHE A 153 -1.59 -4.35 -12.58
C PHE A 153 -2.64 -4.34 -13.71
N PRO A 154 -2.34 -4.95 -14.88
CA PRO A 154 -3.15 -4.77 -16.09
C PRO A 154 -4.61 -5.19 -16.00
N ALA A 155 -4.97 -6.12 -15.12
CA ALA A 155 -6.37 -6.53 -14.93
C ALA A 155 -7.23 -5.43 -14.28
N LEU A 156 -6.62 -4.34 -13.80
CA LEU A 156 -7.35 -3.14 -13.35
C LEU A 156 -7.83 -2.26 -14.49
N ARG A 157 -7.38 -2.46 -15.74
CA ARG A 157 -7.87 -1.69 -16.89
C ARG A 157 -9.38 -1.89 -17.01
N VAL A 158 -10.10 -0.78 -17.16
CA VAL A 158 -11.51 -0.83 -17.57
C VAL A 158 -11.45 -0.91 -19.09
N ASP A 159 -11.97 -1.98 -19.68
CA ASP A 159 -12.19 -1.99 -21.12
C ASP A 159 -13.19 -0.88 -21.43
N CYS A 160 -12.75 0.11 -22.20
CA CYS A 160 -13.60 1.20 -22.68
C CYS A 160 -14.55 0.72 -23.77
#